data_AF-A0A2K3K8C2-F1
#
_entry.id   AF-A0A2K3K8C2-F1
#
_cell.length_a   1.000
_cell.length_b   1.000
_cell.length_c   1.000
_cell.angle_alpha   90.00
_cell.angle_beta   90.00
_cell.angle_gamma   90.00
#
_symmetry.space_group_name_H-M   'P 1'
#
loop_
_entity.id
_entity.type
_entity.pdbx_description
1 polymer ?
#
loop_
_entity_poly.entity_id
_entity_poly.type
_entity_poly.pdbx_seq_one_letter_code
_entity_poly.pdbx_strand_id
1 'polypeptide(L)'
;MGWENLPRTLLLYYTNFVSSPEGYFQTVICNSQGYKNTTANHDLHYITWDNPPKQHPRSLGLKDYRKMVLSSRPFARKFKRNDIVLDKIDRDLLKRYKGGFSFGGWCSKGGKNKSCSGLRAENYGLLKPGPGSRRLKNLLKKILADRFFRQMQC
;
A
#
# COMPACT_ATOMS: atom_id res chain seq x y z
N MET A 1 -16.56 28.77 15.12
CA MET A 1 -15.15 29.17 14.90
C MET A 1 -14.29 27.94 15.11
N GLY A 2 -13.65 27.45 14.04
CA GLY A 2 -12.97 26.14 14.01
C GLY A 2 -11.75 26.09 14.93
N TRP A 3 -11.72 25.11 15.83
CA TRP A 3 -10.71 24.98 16.90
C TRP A 3 -9.32 24.55 16.40
N GLU A 4 -9.22 23.83 15.28
CA GLU A 4 -7.94 23.46 14.69
C GLU A 4 -7.61 24.30 13.45
N ASN A 5 -6.71 25.27 13.62
CA ASN A 5 -6.17 26.08 12.52
C ASN A 5 -4.94 25.46 11.86
N LEU A 6 -4.30 24.47 12.49
CA LEU A 6 -3.03 23.90 12.05
C LEU A 6 -3.07 23.35 10.61
N PRO A 7 -4.03 22.48 10.22
CA PRO A 7 -4.08 21.98 8.83
C PRO A 7 -4.24 23.10 7.81
N ARG A 8 -5.04 24.13 8.13
CA ARG A 8 -5.28 25.27 7.23
C ARG A 8 -4.04 26.14 7.07
N THR A 9 -3.35 26.46 8.17
CA THR A 9 -2.11 27.24 8.14
C THR A 9 -1.01 26.50 7.38
N LEU A 10 -0.83 25.21 7.66
CA LEU A 10 0.16 24.40 6.95
C LEU A 10 -0.20 24.25 5.47
N LEU A 11 -1.48 24.16 5.10
CA LEU A 11 -1.89 24.09 3.70
C LEU A 11 -1.44 25.35 2.93
N LEU A 12 -1.66 26.55 3.50
CA LEU A 12 -1.21 27.82 2.90
C LEU A 12 0.31 27.94 2.80
N TYR A 13 1.04 27.32 3.72
CA TYR A 13 2.50 27.28 3.64
C TYR A 13 2.97 26.32 2.53
N TYR A 14 2.44 25.10 2.54
CA TYR A 14 2.86 24.03 1.64
C TYR A 14 2.41 24.24 0.18
N THR A 15 1.47 25.16 -0.10
CA THR A 15 1.15 25.56 -1.49
C THR A 15 2.33 26.20 -2.21
N ASN A 16 3.29 26.78 -1.48
CA ASN A 16 4.48 27.43 -2.04
C ASN A 16 5.76 26.59 -1.87
N PHE A 17 5.64 25.31 -1.50
CA PHE A 17 6.77 24.42 -1.26
C PHE A 17 6.93 23.40 -2.41
N VAL A 18 8.16 23.08 -2.81
CA VAL A 18 8.41 22.04 -3.82
C VAL A 18 8.15 20.66 -3.21
N SER A 19 7.46 19.78 -3.95
CA SER A 19 7.09 18.44 -3.45
C SER A 19 6.24 18.47 -2.17
N SER A 20 5.30 19.42 -2.06
CA SER A 20 4.45 19.62 -0.89
C SER A 20 3.88 18.34 -0.24
N PRO A 21 3.38 17.35 -1.01
CA PRO A 21 2.84 16.11 -0.42
C PRO A 21 3.86 15.25 0.32
N GLU A 22 5.15 15.45 0.10
CA GLU A 22 6.22 14.69 0.76
C GLU A 22 6.48 15.13 2.21
N GLY A 23 5.97 16.31 2.61
CA GLY A 23 6.09 16.81 3.99
C GLY A 23 4.78 17.23 4.65
N TYR A 24 3.78 17.65 3.88
CA TYR A 24 2.55 18.23 4.45
C TYR A 24 1.85 17.28 5.43
N PHE A 25 1.58 16.03 5.01
CA PHE A 25 0.80 15.09 5.82
C PHE A 25 1.56 14.66 7.09
N GLN A 26 2.87 14.46 6.96
CA GLN A 26 3.76 14.11 8.06
C GLN A 26 3.78 15.24 9.10
N THR A 27 3.92 16.49 8.65
CA THR A 27 3.92 17.65 9.54
C THR A 27 2.57 17.82 10.23
N VAL A 28 1.46 17.71 9.51
CA VAL A 28 0.10 17.83 10.10
C VAL A 28 -0.14 16.74 11.15
N ILE A 29 0.10 15.47 10.82
CA ILE A 29 -0.23 14.35 11.72
C ILE A 29 0.63 14.37 12.99
N CYS A 30 1.91 14.74 12.88
CA CYS A 30 2.82 14.82 14.02
C CYS A 30 2.57 16.01 14.95
N ASN A 31 1.94 17.08 14.45
CA ASN A 31 1.64 18.26 15.25
C ASN A 31 0.17 18.33 15.70
N SER A 32 -0.66 17.35 15.33
CA SER A 32 -2.03 17.24 15.83
C SER A 32 -2.07 16.43 17.12
N GLN A 33 -2.67 17.02 18.16
CA GLN A 33 -2.68 16.45 19.51
C GLN A 33 -3.37 15.07 19.57
N GLY A 34 -4.37 14.85 18.72
CA GLY A 34 -5.11 13.57 18.65
C GLY A 34 -4.39 12.46 17.89
N TYR A 35 -3.41 12.79 17.04
CA TYR A 35 -2.83 11.83 16.09
C TYR A 35 -1.35 11.56 16.27
N LYS A 36 -0.57 12.45 16.88
CA LYS A 36 0.89 12.32 17.00
C LYS A 36 1.32 10.91 17.46
N ASN A 37 0.82 10.50 18.64
CA ASN A 37 1.10 9.19 19.26
C ASN A 37 0.35 7.99 18.61
N THR A 38 -0.26 8.17 17.45
CA THR A 38 -0.94 7.10 16.69
C THR A 38 -0.24 6.79 15.37
N THR A 39 0.85 7.51 15.08
CA THR A 39 1.59 7.38 13.83
C THR A 39 2.37 6.06 13.75
N ALA A 40 2.43 5.49 12.55
CA ALA A 40 3.26 4.35 12.23
C ALA A 40 4.22 4.74 11.10
N ASN A 41 5.52 4.75 11.37
CA ASN A 41 6.56 5.16 10.42
C ASN A 41 6.81 4.09 9.35
N HIS A 42 5.82 3.82 8.50
CA HIS A 42 5.92 2.89 7.40
C HIS A 42 4.85 3.16 6.33
N ASP A 43 5.27 3.40 5.09
CA ASP A 43 4.38 3.78 3.96
C ASP A 43 3.66 2.60 3.25
N LEU A 44 3.99 1.37 3.62
CA LEU A 44 3.47 0.11 3.06
C LEU A 44 3.85 -0.14 1.59
N HIS A 45 4.75 0.64 0.99
CA HIS A 45 5.14 0.52 -0.41
C HIS A 45 6.52 -0.11 -0.57
N TYR A 46 6.64 -1.08 -1.49
CA TYR A 46 7.93 -1.51 -2.00
C TYR A 46 8.38 -0.55 -3.08
N ILE A 47 9.34 0.31 -2.72
CA ILE A 47 9.98 1.28 -3.61
C ILE A 47 11.46 1.01 -3.59
N THR A 48 12.08 1.16 -4.75
CA THR A 48 13.52 0.98 -4.89
C THR A 48 14.12 2.18 -5.60
N TRP A 49 15.33 2.54 -5.18
CA TRP A 49 16.07 3.68 -5.70
C TRP A 49 17.39 3.22 -6.31
N ASP A 50 17.93 4.05 -7.19
CA ASP A 50 19.32 3.95 -7.63
C ASP A 50 20.25 4.40 -6.49
N ASN A 51 21.54 4.06 -6.57
CA ASN A 51 22.56 4.58 -5.65
C ASN A 51 23.66 5.28 -6.46
N PRO A 52 23.78 6.63 -6.42
CA PRO A 52 22.98 7.56 -5.61
C PRO A 52 21.51 7.67 -6.08
N PRO A 53 20.58 8.08 -5.17
CA PRO A 53 19.16 8.21 -5.52
C PRO A 53 18.94 9.33 -6.52
N LYS A 54 18.09 9.08 -7.52
CA LYS A 54 17.60 10.07 -8.48
C LYS A 54 16.30 10.72 -7.98
N GLN A 55 15.77 11.71 -8.71
CA GLN A 55 14.47 12.34 -8.40
C GLN A 55 13.29 11.35 -8.40
N HIS A 56 13.37 10.28 -9.19
CA HIS A 56 12.31 9.29 -9.29
C HIS A 56 12.82 7.87 -8.99
N PRO A 57 12.00 7.03 -8.33
CA PRO A 57 12.38 5.66 -8.04
C PRO A 57 12.54 4.86 -9.34
N ARG A 58 13.42 3.86 -9.31
CA ARG A 58 13.64 2.99 -10.48
C ARG A 58 12.41 2.16 -10.79
N SER A 59 12.28 1.76 -12.05
CA SER A 59 11.23 0.84 -12.46
C SER A 59 11.55 -0.58 -12.00
N LEU A 60 10.55 -1.25 -11.44
CA LEU A 60 10.60 -2.64 -11.00
C LEU A 60 10.38 -3.58 -12.18
N GLY A 61 11.13 -4.69 -12.20
CA GLY A 61 10.98 -5.76 -13.20
C GLY A 61 11.04 -7.16 -12.56
N LEU A 62 11.18 -8.20 -13.39
CA LEU A 62 11.23 -9.60 -12.90
C LEU A 62 12.33 -9.86 -11.86
N LYS A 63 13.48 -9.19 -12.00
CA LYS A 63 14.61 -9.33 -11.05
C LYS A 63 14.24 -8.89 -9.64
N ASP A 64 13.29 -7.95 -9.50
CA ASP A 64 12.83 -7.43 -8.21
C ASP A 64 11.68 -8.25 -7.61
N TYR A 65 11.00 -9.07 -8.41
CA TYR A 65 9.78 -9.77 -8.02
C TYR A 65 9.92 -10.54 -6.70
N ARG A 66 11.00 -11.32 -6.55
CA ARG A 66 11.26 -12.09 -5.33
C ARG A 66 11.41 -11.19 -4.11
N LYS A 67 12.19 -10.11 -4.22
CA LYS A 67 12.43 -9.15 -3.13
C LYS A 67 11.13 -8.42 -2.76
N MET A 68 10.34 -8.04 -3.76
CA MET A 68 9.03 -7.43 -3.57
C MET A 68 8.09 -8.34 -2.78
N VAL A 69 7.95 -9.61 -3.16
CA VAL A 69 7.07 -10.56 -2.44
C VAL A 69 7.56 -10.82 -1.01
N LEU A 70 8.88 -10.97 -0.81
CA LEU A 70 9.47 -11.23 0.51
C LEU A 70 9.36 -10.03 1.45
N SER A 71 9.31 -8.81 0.91
CA SER A 71 9.13 -7.58 1.72
C SER A 71 7.81 -7.54 2.50
N SER A 72 6.85 -8.41 2.16
CA SER A 72 5.50 -8.46 2.75
C SER A 72 4.67 -7.18 2.60
N ARG A 73 5.15 -6.22 1.81
CA ARG A 73 4.45 -4.97 1.51
C ARG A 73 3.29 -5.21 0.54
N PRO A 74 2.10 -4.65 0.80
CA PRO A 74 0.93 -4.85 -0.06
C PRO A 74 1.01 -4.10 -1.39
N PHE A 75 1.77 -3.00 -1.44
CA PHE A 75 1.88 -2.15 -2.63
C PHE A 75 3.33 -2.06 -3.11
N ALA A 76 3.51 -1.74 -4.39
CA ALA A 76 4.81 -1.54 -5.00
C ALA A 76 4.72 -0.53 -6.16
N ARG A 77 5.80 0.24 -6.36
CA ARG A 77 5.96 1.16 -7.51
C ARG A 77 7.44 1.36 -7.85
N LYS A 78 7.80 1.76 -9.07
CA LYS A 78 6.99 2.00 -10.27
C LYS A 78 7.15 0.84 -11.26
N PHE A 79 6.14 0.54 -12.05
CA PHE A 79 6.22 -0.45 -13.13
C PHE A 79 6.23 0.25 -14.48
N LYS A 80 6.97 -0.30 -15.46
CA LYS A 80 6.83 0.13 -16.85
C LYS A 80 5.50 -0.39 -17.40
N ARG A 81 4.91 0.35 -18.34
CA ARG A 81 3.70 -0.10 -19.04
C ARG A 81 4.00 -1.41 -19.76
N ASN A 82 3.10 -2.40 -19.63
CA ASN A 82 3.21 -3.72 -20.26
C ASN A 82 4.48 -4.51 -19.87
N ASP A 83 5.07 -4.24 -18.71
CA ASP A 83 6.19 -5.05 -18.22
C ASP A 83 5.70 -6.45 -17.81
N ILE A 84 6.44 -7.48 -18.22
CA ILE A 84 6.13 -8.90 -17.95
C ILE A 84 6.06 -9.25 -16.46
N VAL A 85 6.64 -8.41 -15.58
CA VAL A 85 6.46 -8.57 -14.12
C VAL A 85 5.00 -8.39 -13.70
N LEU A 86 4.22 -7.57 -14.41
CA LEU A 86 2.80 -7.37 -14.14
C LEU A 86 2.01 -8.66 -14.41
N ASP A 87 2.29 -9.35 -15.53
CA ASP A 87 1.69 -10.64 -15.83
C ASP A 87 2.06 -11.70 -14.78
N LYS A 88 3.28 -11.63 -14.25
CA LYS A 88 3.71 -12.51 -13.16
C LYS A 88 2.98 -12.20 -11.86
N ILE A 89 2.77 -10.92 -11.52
CA ILE A 89 1.97 -10.50 -10.35
C ILE A 89 0.53 -10.99 -10.48
N ASP A 90 -0.08 -10.79 -11.65
CA ASP A 90 -1.46 -11.19 -11.92
C ASP A 90 -1.66 -12.69 -11.73
N ARG A 91 -0.75 -13.49 -12.29
CA ARG A 91 -0.79 -14.95 -12.23
C ARG A 91 -0.47 -15.49 -10.84
N ASP A 92 0.58 -14.99 -10.21
CA ASP A 92 1.16 -15.61 -9.01
C ASP A 92 0.54 -15.08 -7.71
N LEU A 93 0.20 -13.78 -7.65
CA LEU A 93 -0.33 -13.13 -6.45
C LEU A 93 -1.84 -12.91 -6.52
N LEU A 94 -2.32 -12.34 -7.62
CA LEU A 94 -3.74 -11.97 -7.77
C LEU A 94 -4.61 -13.11 -8.31
N LYS A 95 -3.97 -14.16 -8.82
CA LYS A 95 -4.62 -15.35 -9.42
C LYS A 95 -5.66 -14.97 -10.48
N ARG A 96 -5.37 -13.97 -11.30
CA ARG A 96 -6.25 -13.47 -12.37
C ARG A 96 -5.63 -13.65 -13.75
N TYR A 97 -6.49 -13.72 -14.76
CA TYR A 97 -6.12 -13.73 -16.17
C TYR A 97 -6.27 -12.33 -16.79
N LYS A 98 -5.71 -12.13 -17.98
CA LYS A 98 -5.81 -10.87 -18.72
C LYS A 98 -7.28 -10.52 -18.97
N GLY A 99 -7.69 -9.31 -18.58
CA GLY A 99 -9.10 -8.87 -18.67
C GLY A 99 -10.02 -9.43 -17.57
N GLY A 100 -9.50 -10.27 -16.66
CA GLY A 100 -10.22 -10.78 -15.50
C GLY A 100 -9.92 -9.98 -14.22
N PHE A 101 -10.87 -10.05 -13.28
CA PHE A 101 -10.73 -9.50 -11.92
C PHE A 101 -9.99 -10.48 -11.00
N SER A 102 -9.38 -9.96 -9.93
CA SER A 102 -8.83 -10.79 -8.86
C SER A 102 -9.95 -11.48 -8.09
N PHE A 103 -9.91 -12.81 -8.02
CA PHE A 103 -10.91 -13.58 -7.27
C PHE A 103 -10.74 -13.38 -5.76
N GLY A 104 -11.82 -13.00 -5.07
CA GLY A 104 -11.87 -12.82 -3.61
C GLY A 104 -12.95 -13.67 -2.95
N GLY A 105 -13.23 -13.40 -1.67
CA GLY A 105 -14.28 -14.09 -0.92
C GLY A 105 -15.66 -13.93 -1.56
N TRP A 106 -15.90 -12.80 -2.23
CA TRP A 106 -17.08 -12.49 -3.03
C TRP A 106 -17.30 -13.41 -4.25
N CYS A 107 -16.28 -14.15 -4.71
CA CYS A 107 -16.39 -15.14 -5.79
C CYS A 107 -15.94 -16.54 -5.35
N SER A 108 -16.33 -16.95 -4.14
CA SER A 108 -15.90 -18.23 -3.54
C SER A 108 -16.50 -19.49 -4.19
N LYS A 109 -17.57 -19.37 -4.98
CA LYS A 109 -18.24 -20.50 -5.65
C LYS A 109 -17.85 -20.67 -7.13
N GLY A 110 -17.02 -19.78 -7.68
CA GLY A 110 -16.47 -19.91 -9.02
C GLY A 110 -15.21 -20.77 -9.00
N GLY A 111 -15.27 -21.98 -9.55
CA GLY A 111 -14.06 -22.77 -9.82
C GLY A 111 -13.12 -22.06 -10.80
N LYS A 112 -11.87 -22.53 -10.92
CA LYS A 112 -10.74 -21.95 -11.67
C LYS A 112 -11.01 -21.46 -13.11
N ASN A 113 -12.16 -21.80 -13.71
CA ASN A 113 -12.56 -21.47 -15.08
C ASN A 113 -14.04 -21.03 -15.22
N LYS A 114 -14.75 -20.66 -14.13
CA LYS A 114 -16.17 -20.28 -14.22
C LYS A 114 -16.37 -18.78 -13.97
N SER A 115 -17.20 -18.18 -14.83
CA SER A 115 -17.85 -16.89 -14.60
C SER A 115 -18.30 -16.81 -13.14
N CYS A 116 -18.07 -15.67 -12.47
CA CYS A 116 -18.72 -15.39 -11.19
C CYS A 116 -20.22 -15.20 -11.44
N SER A 117 -20.94 -16.28 -11.78
CA SER A 117 -22.35 -16.29 -12.23
C SER A 117 -23.35 -15.94 -11.12
N GLY A 118 -22.89 -15.30 -10.05
CA GLY A 118 -23.70 -14.92 -8.93
C GLY A 118 -22.94 -13.93 -8.08
N LEU A 119 -22.82 -12.69 -8.57
CA LEU A 119 -22.78 -11.54 -7.68
C LEU A 119 -24.15 -11.51 -6.97
N ARG A 120 -24.35 -12.42 -6.00
CA ARG A 120 -25.49 -12.30 -5.09
C ARG A 120 -25.27 -11.00 -4.35
N ALA A 121 -26.22 -10.07 -4.48
CA ALA A 121 -26.11 -8.68 -4.06
C ALA A 121 -25.73 -8.47 -2.57
N GLU A 122 -25.68 -9.54 -1.80
CA GLU A 122 -25.43 -9.55 -0.36
C GLU A 122 -23.96 -9.82 0.02
N ASN A 123 -23.09 -10.19 -0.93
CA ASN A 123 -21.75 -10.74 -0.62
C ASN A 123 -20.55 -9.90 -1.11
N TYR A 124 -20.75 -8.63 -1.48
CA TYR A 124 -19.68 -7.78 -2.00
C TYR A 124 -18.53 -7.54 -1.00
N GLY A 125 -18.82 -7.57 0.31
CA GLY A 125 -17.85 -7.35 1.38
C GLY A 125 -17.11 -8.60 1.87
N LEU A 126 -17.38 -9.79 1.31
CA LEU A 126 -16.76 -11.02 1.80
C LEU A 126 -15.25 -11.06 1.47
N LEU A 127 -14.44 -10.89 2.51
CA LEU A 127 -12.99 -11.04 2.46
C LEU A 127 -12.60 -12.46 2.87
N LYS A 128 -11.83 -13.15 2.01
CA LYS A 128 -11.23 -14.45 2.33
C LYS A 128 -9.72 -14.28 2.52
N PRO A 129 -9.20 -14.45 3.75
CA PRO A 129 -7.76 -14.38 4.00
C PRO A 129 -6.98 -15.37 3.13
N GLY A 130 -5.96 -14.87 2.43
CA GLY A 130 -5.07 -15.65 1.58
C GLY A 130 -3.60 -15.55 2.00
N PRO A 131 -2.65 -16.09 1.21
CA PRO A 131 -1.23 -15.93 1.50
C PRO A 131 -0.78 -14.47 1.63
N GLY A 132 -1.40 -13.57 0.85
CA GLY A 132 -1.14 -12.12 0.92
C GLY A 132 -1.54 -11.50 2.27
N SER A 133 -2.69 -11.89 2.83
CA SER A 133 -3.13 -11.36 4.12
C SER A 133 -2.23 -11.84 5.27
N ARG A 134 -1.69 -13.07 5.18
CA ARG A 134 -0.69 -13.56 6.14
C ARG A 134 0.60 -12.73 6.11
N ARG A 135 1.10 -12.40 4.91
CA ARG A 135 2.27 -11.51 4.75
C ARG A 135 2.00 -10.12 5.34
N LEU A 136 0.86 -9.52 5.00
CA LEU A 136 0.47 -8.21 5.53
C LEU A 136 0.35 -8.23 7.07
N LYS A 137 -0.28 -9.27 7.63
CA LYS A 137 -0.39 -9.44 9.10
C LYS A 137 0.98 -9.48 9.76
N ASN A 138 1.94 -10.19 9.17
CA ASN A 138 3.32 -10.25 9.69
C ASN A 138 4.02 -8.88 9.63
N LEU A 139 3.84 -8.14 8.53
CA LEU A 139 4.37 -6.79 8.40
C LEU A 139 3.76 -5.84 9.45
N LEU A 140 2.43 -5.84 9.61
CA LEU A 140 1.74 -4.99 10.58
C LEU A 140 2.15 -5.33 12.02
N LYS A 141 2.28 -6.62 12.36
CA LYS A 141 2.80 -7.03 13.67
C LYS A 141 4.20 -6.49 13.95
N LYS A 142 5.06 -6.41 12.93
CA LYS A 142 6.41 -5.86 13.06
C LYS A 142 6.37 -4.33 13.23
N ILE A 143 5.56 -3.64 12.44
CA ILE A 143 5.42 -2.18 12.50
C ILE A 143 4.85 -1.74 13.86
N LEU A 144 3.84 -2.45 14.35
CA LEU A 144 3.12 -2.14 15.59
C LEU A 144 3.73 -2.81 16.83
N ALA A 145 4.91 -3.43 16.71
CA ALA A 145 5.60 -3.97 17.86
C ALA A 145 6.05 -2.82 18.77
N ASP A 146 5.70 -2.87 20.06
CA ASP A 146 5.81 -1.75 21.01
C ASP A 146 7.19 -1.08 21.02
N ARG A 147 8.26 -1.89 20.96
CA ARG A 147 9.66 -1.42 20.88
C ARG A 147 9.92 -0.51 19.69
N PHE A 148 9.35 -0.81 18.52
CA PHE A 148 9.56 -0.05 17.29
C PHE A 148 8.53 1.07 17.14
N PHE A 149 7.30 0.82 17.56
CA PHE A 149 6.19 1.75 17.41
C PHE A 149 6.43 3.02 18.24
N ARG A 150 6.68 2.88 19.55
CA ARG A 150 6.90 4.06 20.42
C ARG A 150 8.15 4.85 20.07
N GLN A 151 9.19 4.18 19.56
CA GLN A 151 10.46 4.83 19.23
C GLN A 151 10.43 5.59 17.89
N MET A 152 9.57 5.18 16.97
CA MET A 152 9.48 5.77 15.62
C MET A 152 8.21 6.60 15.44
N GLN A 153 7.58 6.97 16.55
CA GLN A 153 6.47 7.90 16.58
C GLN A 153 6.96 9.34 16.68
N CYS A 154 6.13 10.23 16.17
CA CYS A 154 6.03 11.59 16.68
C CYS A 154 4.87 11.64 17.71
#